data_AF-A0A838F9L3-F1
#
_entry.id   AF-A0A838F9L3-F1
#
_cell.length_a   1.000
_cell.length_b   1.000
_cell.length_c   1.000
_cell.angle_alpha   90.00
_cell.angle_beta   90.00
_cell.angle_gamma   90.00
#
_symmetry.space_group_name_H-M   'P 1'
#
loop_
_entity.id
_entity.type
_entity.pdbx_description
1 polymer ?
#
loop_
_entity_poly.entity_id
_entity_poly.type
_entity_poly.pdbx_seq_one_letter_code
_entity_poly.pdbx_strand_id
1 'polypeptide(L)'
;MKLYLFFILIITSHCLFANITICSWNLFDFGKTRDNEDIEFIANTVKDFDVVAIQEVVAKDPGGAQAVARLADALNRKGAKWDYVISDITSSTSYKAERYAFLWKTAKLTKIGDAWLEKKYNKEIDREPYFATFQSDGKLFTLVNFHAITKSKQPEREVKYFKYLPEEYPEKNLIFCGDFNLP
;
A
#
# COMPACT_ATOMS: atom_id res chain seq x y z
N MET A 1 0.08 -0.67 68.11
CA MET A 1 -0.88 -0.64 66.98
C MET A 1 -0.06 -0.49 65.69
N LYS A 2 0.25 -1.60 65.00
CA LYS A 2 1.04 -1.59 63.76
C LYS A 2 0.08 -1.60 62.58
N LEU A 3 -0.04 -0.47 61.89
CA LEU A 3 -0.85 -0.32 60.69
C LEU A 3 -0.04 -0.84 59.50
N TYR A 4 -0.34 -2.05 59.05
CA TYR A 4 0.24 -2.60 57.83
C TYR A 4 -0.39 -1.88 56.63
N LEU A 5 0.38 -0.98 56.02
CA LEU A 5 0.00 -0.31 54.78
C LEU A 5 0.20 -1.30 53.63
N PHE A 6 -0.89 -1.92 53.18
CA PHE A 6 -0.88 -2.86 52.05
C PHE A 6 -0.87 -2.05 50.74
N PHE A 7 0.28 -1.95 50.09
CA PHE A 7 0.41 -1.29 48.79
C PHE A 7 -0.03 -2.27 47.70
N ILE A 8 -1.27 -2.16 47.23
CA ILE A 8 -1.77 -2.93 46.08
C ILE A 8 -1.18 -2.30 44.82
N LEU A 9 -0.14 -2.94 44.27
CA LEU A 9 0.42 -2.61 42.96
C LEU A 9 -0.54 -3.16 41.89
N ILE A 10 -1.46 -2.32 41.39
CA ILE A 10 -2.27 -2.65 40.22
C ILE A 10 -1.35 -2.61 39.00
N ILE A 11 -0.83 -3.77 38.59
CA ILE A 11 -0.14 -3.93 37.32
C ILE A 11 -1.23 -3.95 36.23
N THR A 12 -1.56 -2.78 35.68
CA THR A 12 -2.35 -2.71 34.46
C THR A 12 -1.44 -3.15 33.30
N SER A 13 -1.60 -4.39 32.85
CA SER A 13 -1.05 -4.82 31.56
C SER A 13 -1.73 -4.03 30.46
N HIS A 14 -1.15 -2.89 30.09
CA HIS A 14 -1.51 -2.21 28.85
C HIS A 14 -1.00 -3.06 27.70
N CYS A 15 -1.86 -3.91 27.15
CA CYS A 15 -1.66 -4.43 25.81
C CYS A 15 -1.70 -3.24 24.85
N LEU A 16 -0.53 -2.70 24.52
CA LEU A 16 -0.37 -1.77 23.41
C LEU A 16 -0.67 -2.56 22.14
N PHE A 17 -1.88 -2.41 21.60
CA PHE A 17 -2.16 -2.88 20.25
C PHE A 17 -1.38 -2.00 19.29
N ALA A 18 -0.45 -2.60 18.54
CA ALA A 18 0.19 -1.93 17.43
C ALA A 18 -0.85 -1.70 16.34
N ASN A 19 -1.30 -0.45 16.22
CA ASN A 19 -2.14 -0.01 15.11
C ASN A 19 -1.22 0.32 13.94
N ILE A 20 -1.45 -0.33 12.80
CA ILE A 20 -0.83 0.03 11.53
C ILE A 20 -1.78 0.91 10.73
N THR A 21 -1.28 2.04 10.27
CA THR A 21 -2.02 2.98 9.43
C THR A 21 -1.65 2.81 7.97
N ILE A 22 -2.67 2.63 7.12
CA ILE A 22 -2.53 2.41 5.68
C ILE A 22 -3.18 3.58 4.95
N CYS A 23 -2.47 4.14 3.97
CA CYS A 23 -3.04 5.06 3.00
C CYS A 23 -3.03 4.40 1.61
N SER A 24 -4.13 4.45 0.89
CA SER A 24 -4.14 4.17 -0.55
C SER A 24 -4.55 5.43 -1.29
N TRP A 25 -3.78 5.79 -2.32
CA TRP A 25 -4.04 7.00 -3.10
C TRP A 25 -3.78 6.77 -4.58
N ASN A 26 -4.82 6.98 -5.38
CA ASN A 26 -4.71 7.18 -6.81
C ASN A 26 -4.13 8.58 -7.07
N LEU A 27 -2.87 8.63 -7.52
CA LEU A 27 -2.20 9.86 -7.90
C LEU A 27 -2.25 9.98 -9.43
N PHE A 28 -3.22 10.73 -9.94
CA PHE A 28 -3.47 10.91 -11.38
C PHE A 28 -2.16 11.11 -12.17
N ASP A 29 -1.88 10.25 -13.14
CA ASP A 29 -0.67 10.31 -13.99
C ASP A 29 0.63 10.57 -13.18
N PHE A 30 0.88 9.81 -12.11
CA PHE A 30 2.06 10.01 -11.26
C PHE A 30 3.37 9.67 -11.99
N GLY A 31 4.05 10.70 -12.48
CA GLY A 31 5.30 10.57 -13.23
C GLY A 31 6.02 11.89 -13.47
N LYS A 32 6.67 12.02 -14.62
CA LYS A 32 7.61 13.11 -14.94
C LYS A 32 7.06 14.53 -14.82
N THR A 33 5.74 14.71 -14.90
CA THR A 33 5.07 16.01 -14.81
C THR A 33 4.98 16.53 -13.37
N ARG A 34 5.23 15.67 -12.37
CA ARG A 34 5.23 16.05 -10.95
C ARG A 34 6.50 16.82 -10.62
N ASP A 35 6.36 18.11 -10.32
CA ASP A 35 7.47 18.96 -9.89
C ASP A 35 7.83 18.70 -8.41
N ASN A 36 8.72 19.51 -7.84
CA ASN A 36 9.16 19.33 -6.46
C ASN A 36 8.09 19.75 -5.45
N GLU A 37 7.26 20.74 -5.78
CA GLU A 37 6.19 21.23 -4.92
C GLU A 37 5.08 20.18 -4.79
N ASP A 38 4.70 19.54 -5.90
CA ASP A 38 3.78 18.40 -5.94
C ASP A 38 4.30 17.24 -5.07
N ILE A 39 5.57 16.85 -5.25
CA ILE A 39 6.16 15.73 -4.48
C ILE A 39 6.21 16.05 -2.98
N GLU A 40 6.55 17.28 -2.64
CA GLU A 40 6.64 17.75 -1.26
C GLU A 40 5.24 17.81 -0.61
N PHE A 41 4.23 18.26 -1.36
CA PHE A 41 2.83 18.21 -0.92
C PHE A 41 2.40 16.78 -0.62
N ILE A 42 2.59 15.86 -1.57
CA ILE A 42 2.25 14.44 -1.41
C ILE A 42 2.96 13.85 -0.18
N ALA A 43 4.26 14.12 -0.03
CA ALA A 43 5.05 13.65 1.12
C ALA A 43 4.48 14.16 2.45
N ASN A 44 4.12 15.44 2.53
CA ASN A 44 3.53 16.02 3.75
C ASN A 44 2.14 15.47 4.06
N THR A 45 1.36 15.08 3.04
CA THR A 45 0.06 14.44 3.22
C THR A 45 0.19 13.01 3.77
N VAL A 46 1.18 12.23 3.28
CA VAL A 46 1.25 10.79 3.59
C VAL A 46 2.28 10.41 4.67
N LYS A 47 3.12 11.34 5.14
CA LYS A 47 4.20 11.06 6.10
C LYS A 47 3.75 10.44 7.43
N ASP A 48 2.49 10.64 7.83
CA ASP A 48 2.00 10.17 9.12
C ASP A 48 1.48 8.73 9.07
N PHE A 49 1.28 8.15 7.87
CA PHE A 49 0.93 6.74 7.68
C PHE A 49 2.15 5.82 7.84
N ASP A 50 1.92 4.53 8.08
CA ASP A 50 2.99 3.53 8.18
C ASP A 50 3.32 2.89 6.83
N VAL A 51 2.32 2.78 5.95
CA VAL A 51 2.46 2.30 4.57
C VAL A 51 1.50 3.01 3.65
N VAL A 52 1.98 3.30 2.44
CA VAL A 52 1.27 4.02 1.38
C VAL A 52 1.24 3.15 0.13
N ALA A 53 0.06 2.96 -0.44
CA ALA A 53 -0.18 2.25 -1.69
C ALA A 53 -0.58 3.27 -2.78
N ILE A 54 0.23 3.39 -3.82
CA ILE A 54 0.04 4.35 -4.92
C ILE A 54 -0.45 3.63 -6.17
N GLN A 55 -1.48 4.18 -6.82
CA GLN A 55 -1.98 3.78 -8.13
C GLN A 55 -1.59 4.83 -9.19
N GLU A 56 -1.81 4.51 -10.48
CA GLU A 56 -1.52 5.39 -11.62
C GLU A 56 -0.06 5.85 -11.74
N VAL A 57 0.90 5.00 -11.33
CA VAL A 57 2.32 5.27 -11.62
C VAL A 57 2.55 5.08 -13.12
N VAL A 58 3.01 6.14 -13.79
CA VAL A 58 3.17 6.15 -15.25
C VAL A 58 4.16 5.07 -15.72
N ALA A 59 3.70 4.17 -16.60
CA ALA A 59 4.51 3.02 -17.05
C ALA A 59 5.27 3.23 -18.37
N LYS A 60 4.84 4.19 -19.20
CA LYS A 60 5.32 4.39 -20.59
C LYS A 60 6.77 4.87 -20.70
N ASP A 61 7.30 5.48 -19.64
CA ASP A 61 8.66 6.00 -19.56
C ASP A 61 9.18 5.87 -18.11
N PRO A 62 10.49 6.07 -17.85
CA PRO A 62 11.06 5.96 -16.51
C PRO A 62 10.52 7.00 -15.50
N GLY A 63 9.79 8.01 -15.96
CA GLY A 63 9.33 9.13 -15.15
C GLY A 63 8.41 8.72 -13.99
N GLY A 64 7.60 7.68 -14.16
CA GLY A 64 6.79 7.13 -13.06
C GLY A 64 7.66 6.56 -11.94
N ALA A 65 8.63 5.71 -12.30
CA ALA A 65 9.55 5.14 -11.32
C ALA A 65 10.43 6.21 -10.63
N GLN A 66 10.88 7.20 -11.39
CA GLN A 66 11.62 8.35 -10.86
C GLN A 66 10.78 9.20 -9.90
N ALA A 67 9.49 9.39 -10.17
CA ALA A 67 8.58 10.11 -9.27
C ALA A 67 8.40 9.37 -7.94
N VAL A 68 8.27 8.04 -7.96
CA VAL A 68 8.22 7.22 -6.73
C VAL A 68 9.53 7.33 -5.94
N ALA A 69 10.69 7.26 -6.60
CA ALA A 69 11.98 7.44 -5.93
C ALA A 69 12.10 8.84 -5.30
N ARG A 70 11.71 9.90 -6.03
CA ARG A 70 11.70 11.28 -5.51
C ARG A 70 10.77 11.43 -4.30
N LEU A 71 9.61 10.76 -4.31
CA LEU A 71 8.71 10.74 -3.16
C LEU A 71 9.31 10.01 -1.97
N ALA A 72 9.95 8.84 -2.18
CA ALA A 72 10.65 8.13 -1.13
C ALA A 72 11.78 8.97 -0.52
N ASP A 73 12.55 9.68 -1.34
CA ASP A 73 13.57 10.62 -0.89
C ASP A 73 12.97 11.77 -0.07
N ALA A 74 11.84 12.32 -0.51
CA ALA A 74 11.13 13.36 0.23
C ALA A 74 10.62 12.88 1.59
N LEU A 75 10.02 11.69 1.65
CA LEU A 75 9.56 11.07 2.88
C LEU A 75 10.72 10.76 3.84
N ASN A 76 11.89 10.34 3.35
CA ASN A 76 13.09 10.13 4.16
C ASN A 76 13.62 11.41 4.82
N ARG A 77 13.22 12.60 4.34
CA ARG A 77 13.51 13.90 4.99
C ARG A 77 12.46 14.31 6.03
N LYS A 78 11.43 13.50 6.27
CA LYS A 78 10.31 13.79 7.19
C LYS A 78 10.43 13.13 8.57
N GLY A 79 11.63 12.71 8.96
CA GLY A 79 11.90 12.20 10.31
C GLY A 79 11.62 10.70 10.50
N ALA A 80 11.38 9.96 9.43
CA ALA A 80 11.33 8.49 9.44
C ALA A 80 12.11 7.92 8.25
N LYS A 81 12.62 6.70 8.40
CA LYS A 81 13.25 5.98 7.28
C LYS A 81 12.20 5.22 6.48
N TRP A 82 12.10 5.56 5.21
CA TRP A 82 11.18 4.97 4.26
C TRP A 82 11.90 4.11 3.23
N ASP A 83 11.25 3.03 2.83
CA ASP A 83 11.65 2.19 1.71
C ASP A 83 10.46 2.04 0.76
N TYR A 84 10.71 1.58 -0.46
CA TYR A 84 9.70 1.47 -1.49
C TYR A 84 9.91 0.27 -2.42
N VAL A 85 8.82 -0.14 -3.08
CA VAL A 85 8.85 -1.13 -4.14
C VAL A 85 7.84 -0.76 -5.22
N ILE A 86 8.21 -0.95 -6.47
CA ILE A 86 7.41 -0.62 -7.65
C ILE A 86 7.12 -1.91 -8.39
N SER A 87 5.88 -2.08 -8.85
CA SER A 87 5.51 -3.25 -9.64
C SER A 87 6.15 -3.23 -11.02
N ASP A 88 6.13 -4.38 -11.69
CA ASP A 88 6.20 -4.44 -13.15
C ASP A 88 5.03 -3.69 -13.80
N ILE A 89 5.09 -3.51 -15.12
CA ILE A 89 3.99 -2.93 -15.89
C ILE A 89 2.83 -3.93 -15.89
N THR A 90 1.62 -3.48 -15.57
CA THR A 90 0.40 -4.29 -15.66
C THR A 90 0.17 -4.78 -17.10
N SER A 91 -0.45 -5.93 -17.29
CA SER A 91 -0.65 -6.53 -18.61
C SER A 91 -1.73 -5.88 -19.49
N SER A 92 -2.31 -4.75 -19.06
CA SER A 92 -3.24 -3.97 -19.87
C SER A 92 -2.63 -3.49 -21.20
N THR A 93 -3.49 -2.98 -22.09
CA THR A 93 -3.08 -2.30 -23.31
C THR A 93 -2.12 -1.14 -23.02
N SER A 94 -1.16 -0.87 -23.91
CA SER A 94 -0.05 0.08 -23.69
C SER A 94 -0.46 1.50 -23.26
N TYR A 95 -1.66 1.96 -23.63
CA TYR A 95 -2.17 3.28 -23.25
C TYR A 95 -2.87 3.33 -21.88
N LYS A 96 -3.16 2.18 -21.28
CA LYS A 96 -3.77 2.04 -19.94
C LYS A 96 -2.86 1.38 -18.92
N ALA A 97 -1.76 0.79 -19.40
CA ALA A 97 -0.82 0.11 -18.54
C ALA A 97 -0.22 1.10 -17.54
N GLU A 98 -0.23 0.72 -16.27
CA GLU A 98 0.34 1.49 -15.17
C GLU A 98 1.31 0.61 -14.38
N ARG A 99 1.96 1.23 -13.40
CA ARG A 99 2.63 0.55 -12.31
C ARG A 99 1.92 0.91 -11.00
N TYR A 100 2.17 0.10 -10.00
CA TYR A 100 1.82 0.36 -8.62
C TYR A 100 3.09 0.60 -7.81
N ALA A 101 2.94 1.28 -6.67
CA ALA A 101 4.02 1.37 -5.69
C ALA A 101 3.51 1.15 -4.27
N PHE A 102 4.38 0.60 -3.44
CA PHE A 102 4.26 0.67 -1.99
C PHE A 102 5.44 1.45 -1.43
N LEU A 103 5.18 2.32 -0.46
CA LEU A 103 6.20 3.00 0.35
C LEU A 103 5.88 2.75 1.82
N TRP A 104 6.85 2.39 2.65
CA TRP A 104 6.61 2.07 4.06
C TRP A 104 7.70 2.54 5.00
N LYS A 105 7.33 2.80 6.26
CA LYS A 105 8.26 3.08 7.35
C LYS A 105 8.96 1.79 7.78
N THR A 106 10.27 1.71 7.53
CA THR A 106 11.09 0.51 7.85
C THR A 106 11.19 0.20 9.33
N ALA A 107 10.99 1.20 10.21
CA ALA A 107 10.96 0.99 11.66
C ALA A 107 9.66 0.33 12.16
N LYS A 108 8.61 0.30 11.34
CA LYS A 108 7.28 -0.25 11.68
C LYS A 108 6.97 -1.53 10.95
N LEU A 109 7.45 -1.63 9.71
CA LEU A 109 7.09 -2.68 8.77
C LEU A 109 8.33 -3.25 8.09
N THR A 110 8.36 -4.58 7.98
CA THR A 110 9.32 -5.30 7.15
C THR A 110 8.58 -5.95 5.98
N LYS A 111 9.00 -5.66 4.74
CA LYS A 111 8.48 -6.37 3.55
C LYS A 111 9.03 -7.79 3.53
N ILE A 112 8.15 -8.78 3.38
CA ILE A 112 8.50 -10.19 3.36
C ILE A 112 8.44 -10.71 1.93
N GLY A 113 9.57 -11.23 1.44
CA GLY A 113 9.70 -11.74 0.08
C GLY A 113 9.49 -10.67 -0.99
N ASP A 114 9.22 -11.12 -2.21
CA ASP A 114 8.95 -10.24 -3.34
C ASP A 114 7.50 -9.74 -3.32
N ALA A 115 7.31 -8.53 -3.84
CA ALA A 115 5.99 -8.02 -4.18
C ALA A 115 5.68 -8.43 -5.62
N TRP A 116 4.43 -8.72 -5.96
CA TRP A 116 4.08 -9.31 -7.24
C TRP A 116 2.73 -8.83 -7.79
N LEU A 117 2.58 -8.86 -9.11
CA LEU A 117 1.30 -8.69 -9.78
C LEU A 117 0.57 -10.04 -9.86
N GLU A 118 -0.69 -10.08 -9.43
CA GLU A 118 -1.49 -11.31 -9.43
C GLU A 118 -1.96 -11.72 -10.83
N LYS A 119 -1.53 -12.89 -11.34
CA LYS A 119 -1.75 -13.27 -12.74
C LYS A 119 -2.93 -14.20 -13.00
N LYS A 120 -3.55 -14.80 -11.98
CA LYS A 120 -4.61 -15.80 -12.17
C LYS A 120 -5.83 -15.26 -12.92
N TYR A 121 -6.22 -14.02 -12.64
CA TYR A 121 -7.40 -13.36 -13.21
C TYR A 121 -7.04 -12.29 -14.25
N ASN A 122 -5.90 -12.42 -14.93
CA ASN A 122 -5.41 -11.42 -15.89
C ASN A 122 -6.24 -11.30 -17.18
N LYS A 123 -7.20 -12.21 -17.42
CA LYS A 123 -8.16 -12.12 -18.52
C LYS A 123 -9.42 -11.35 -18.11
N GLU A 124 -9.71 -11.36 -16.81
CA GLU A 124 -10.90 -10.79 -16.22
C GLU A 124 -10.65 -9.39 -15.65
N ILE A 125 -9.41 -9.10 -15.27
CA ILE A 125 -8.97 -7.85 -14.63
C ILE A 125 -7.95 -7.16 -15.56
N ASP A 126 -8.27 -5.93 -16.01
CA ASP A 126 -7.46 -5.17 -16.98
C ASP A 126 -6.08 -4.82 -16.41
N ARG A 127 -6.01 -4.48 -15.11
CA ARG A 127 -4.78 -4.16 -14.39
C ARG A 127 -4.66 -5.03 -13.15
N GLU A 128 -3.73 -5.97 -13.17
CA GLU A 128 -3.64 -6.97 -12.10
C GLU A 128 -3.35 -6.33 -10.75
N PRO A 129 -4.01 -6.75 -9.65
CA PRO A 129 -3.70 -6.19 -8.34
C PRO A 129 -2.25 -6.47 -7.94
N TYR A 130 -1.62 -5.50 -7.29
CA TYR A 130 -0.25 -5.59 -6.81
C TYR A 130 -0.20 -5.94 -5.33
N PHE A 131 0.47 -7.03 -5.01
CA PHE A 131 0.54 -7.61 -3.68
C PHE A 131 1.89 -7.33 -3.04
N ALA A 132 1.87 -6.97 -1.76
CA ALA A 132 3.07 -6.96 -0.92
C ALA A 132 2.74 -7.46 0.48
N THR A 133 3.53 -8.42 0.97
CA THR A 133 3.39 -8.94 2.33
C THR A 133 4.28 -8.15 3.27
N PHE A 134 3.72 -7.70 4.40
CA PHE A 134 4.41 -6.97 5.44
C PHE A 134 4.28 -7.69 6.77
N GLN A 135 5.31 -7.54 7.60
CA GLN A 135 5.33 -7.98 8.99
C GLN A 135 5.37 -6.77 9.92
N SER A 136 4.55 -6.80 10.97
CA SER A 136 4.64 -5.90 12.12
C SER A 136 4.39 -6.67 13.41
N ASP A 137 5.29 -6.53 14.39
CA ASP A 137 5.20 -7.20 15.70
C ASP A 137 4.85 -8.70 15.62
N GLY A 138 5.53 -9.39 14.70
CA GLY A 138 5.36 -10.82 14.45
C GLY A 138 4.11 -11.22 13.66
N LYS A 139 3.21 -10.28 13.33
CA LYS A 139 2.01 -10.53 12.54
C LYS A 139 2.24 -10.21 11.07
N LEU A 140 1.74 -11.09 10.20
CA LEU A 140 1.80 -10.93 8.74
C LEU A 140 0.46 -10.48 8.18
N PHE A 141 0.52 -9.54 7.24
CA PHE A 141 -0.61 -9.14 6.40
C PHE A 141 -0.12 -8.83 4.98
N THR A 142 -1.01 -8.94 4.01
CA THR A 142 -0.71 -8.69 2.60
C THR A 142 -1.62 -7.60 2.09
N LEU A 143 -1.03 -6.48 1.70
CA LEU A 143 -1.77 -5.42 1.02
C LEU A 143 -2.00 -5.81 -0.43
N VAL A 144 -3.22 -5.59 -0.92
CA VAL A 144 -3.63 -5.78 -2.30
C VAL A 144 -4.00 -4.42 -2.86
N ASN A 145 -3.05 -3.80 -3.56
CA ASN A 145 -3.20 -2.50 -4.20
C ASN A 145 -3.85 -2.68 -5.57
N PHE A 146 -5.01 -2.07 -5.78
CA PHE A 146 -5.79 -2.23 -7.00
C PHE A 146 -6.38 -0.92 -7.49
N HIS A 147 -6.36 -0.74 -8.81
CA HIS A 147 -7.07 0.33 -9.48
C HIS A 147 -8.05 -0.27 -10.48
N ALA A 148 -9.34 -0.24 -10.16
CA ALA A 148 -10.38 -0.77 -11.03
C ALA A 148 -10.56 0.08 -12.29
N ILE A 149 -11.09 -0.51 -13.36
CA ILE A 149 -11.54 0.27 -14.52
C ILE A 149 -12.55 1.37 -14.16
N THR A 150 -12.63 2.38 -15.02
CA THR A 150 -13.50 3.54 -14.83
C THR A 150 -14.96 3.16 -14.60
N LYS A 151 -15.70 3.95 -13.79
CA LYS A 151 -17.13 3.76 -13.50
C LYS A 151 -18.01 3.48 -14.73
N SER A 152 -17.75 4.16 -15.86
CA SER A 152 -18.46 3.96 -17.13
C SER A 152 -18.34 2.54 -17.72
N LYS A 153 -17.36 1.76 -17.26
CA LYS A 153 -17.08 0.39 -17.71
C LYS A 153 -17.52 -0.69 -16.71
N GLN A 154 -18.24 -0.32 -15.65
CA GLN A 154 -18.76 -1.23 -14.62
C GLN A 154 -17.63 -1.97 -13.87
N PRO A 155 -16.87 -1.29 -12.99
CA PRO A 155 -15.74 -1.88 -12.25
C PRO A 155 -16.09 -3.11 -11.41
N GLU A 156 -17.35 -3.26 -11.00
CA GLU A 156 -17.85 -4.45 -10.33
C GLU A 156 -17.63 -5.75 -11.13
N ARG A 157 -17.45 -5.64 -12.46
CA ARG A 157 -17.11 -6.77 -13.34
C ARG A 157 -15.71 -7.32 -13.07
N GLU A 158 -14.78 -6.49 -12.59
CA GLU A 158 -13.43 -6.89 -12.17
C GLU A 158 -13.42 -7.21 -10.67
N VAL A 159 -13.93 -6.29 -9.84
CA VAL A 159 -13.88 -6.40 -8.37
C VAL A 159 -14.53 -7.68 -7.85
N LYS A 160 -15.57 -8.20 -8.53
CA LYS A 160 -16.24 -9.44 -8.13
C LYS A 160 -15.31 -10.66 -8.04
N TYR A 161 -14.14 -10.65 -8.67
CA TYR A 161 -13.18 -11.75 -8.60
C TYR A 161 -12.38 -11.76 -7.29
N PHE A 162 -12.42 -10.67 -6.51
CA PHE A 162 -11.70 -10.60 -5.24
C PHE A 162 -12.17 -11.63 -4.23
N LYS A 163 -13.43 -12.08 -4.31
CA LYS A 163 -13.95 -13.13 -3.42
C LYS A 163 -13.22 -14.47 -3.54
N TYR A 164 -12.52 -14.71 -4.65
CA TYR A 164 -11.76 -15.95 -4.85
C TYR A 164 -10.31 -15.84 -4.36
N LEU A 165 -9.77 -14.62 -4.24
CA LEU A 165 -8.36 -14.42 -3.86
C LEU A 165 -8.01 -14.93 -2.45
N PRO A 166 -8.90 -14.88 -1.43
CA PRO A 166 -8.62 -15.53 -0.14
C PRO A 166 -8.41 -17.04 -0.24
N GLU A 167 -9.12 -17.73 -1.13
CA GLU A 167 -8.94 -19.19 -1.35
C GLU A 167 -7.64 -19.50 -2.11
N GLU A 168 -7.18 -18.60 -2.98
CA GLU A 168 -5.86 -18.72 -3.63
C GLU A 168 -4.70 -18.52 -2.65
N TYR A 169 -4.94 -17.74 -1.59
CA TYR A 169 -3.94 -17.34 -0.61
C TYR A 169 -4.39 -17.64 0.82
N PRO A 170 -4.68 -18.91 1.17
CA PRO A 170 -5.30 -19.26 2.46
C PRO A 170 -4.41 -18.91 3.66
N GLU A 171 -3.09 -18.84 3.46
CA GLU A 171 -2.09 -18.50 4.48
C GLU A 171 -1.83 -16.99 4.60
N LYS A 172 -2.53 -16.15 3.82
CA LYS A 172 -2.31 -14.68 3.81
C LYS A 172 -3.53 -13.94 4.31
N ASN A 173 -3.31 -13.00 5.23
CA ASN A 173 -4.32 -12.03 5.63
C ASN A 173 -4.37 -10.90 4.59
N LEU A 174 -5.25 -11.02 3.60
CA LEU A 174 -5.39 -10.04 2.52
C LEU A 174 -6.15 -8.80 3.00
N ILE A 175 -5.59 -7.62 2.71
CA ILE A 175 -6.24 -6.32 2.91
C ILE A 175 -6.29 -5.62 1.56
N PHE A 176 -7.50 -5.49 1.01
CA PHE A 176 -7.74 -4.85 -0.28
C PHE A 176 -7.83 -3.34 -0.13
N CYS A 177 -7.10 -2.60 -0.95
CA CYS A 177 -7.09 -1.14 -0.95
C CYS A 177 -6.80 -0.57 -2.36
N GLY A 178 -7.09 0.72 -2.53
CA GLY A 178 -6.92 1.43 -3.79
C GLY A 178 -8.21 2.07 -4.29
N ASP A 179 -8.20 2.51 -5.54
CA ASP A 179 -9.34 3.13 -6.19
C ASP A 179 -10.19 2.09 -6.93
N PHE A 180 -11.30 1.72 -6.30
CA PHE A 180 -12.20 0.71 -6.87
C PHE A 180 -13.20 1.27 -7.86
N ASN A 181 -13.28 2.59 -8.04
CA ASN A 181 -14.24 3.25 -8.93
C ASN A 181 -15.71 2.81 -8.72
N LEU A 182 -16.05 2.22 -7.56
CA LEU A 182 -17.38 1.70 -7.25
C LEU A 182 -18.35 2.85 -6.92
N PRO A 183 -19.68 2.67 -7.16
CA PRO A 183 -20.69 3.70 -6.93
C PRO A 183 -20.86 4.16 -5.48
#